data_AF-A0A960V586-F1
#
_entry.id   AF-A0A960V586-F1
#
_cell.length_a   1.000
_cell.length_b   1.000
_cell.length_c   1.000
_cell.angle_alpha   90.00
_cell.angle_beta   90.00
_cell.angle_gamma   90.00
#
_symmetry.space_group_name_H-M   'P 1'
#
loop_
_entity.id
_entity.type
_entity.pdbx_description
1 polymer ?
#
loop_
_entity_poly.entity_id
_entity_poly.type
_entity_poly.pdbx_seq_one_letter_code
_entity_poly.pdbx_strand_id
1 'polypeptide(L)'
;MQQSPRNYQDQVLAEAMRTNSNLTLFMQKGMRFTGRVQSYDTFTILMQNQKEQALIFKHSVTTVIPARMHHESGQSGRNPATRHRKKKGHQTQ
;
A
#
# COMPACT_ATOMS: atom_id res chain seq x y z
N MET A 1 -3.43 9.35 21.43
CA MET A 1 -2.22 8.61 21.03
C MET A 1 -1.67 9.28 19.78
N GLN A 2 -0.48 9.91 19.85
CA GLN A 2 0.19 10.48 18.68
C GLN A 2 0.50 9.33 17.72
N GLN A 3 -0.06 9.38 16.50
CA GLN A 3 0.36 8.47 15.44
C GLN A 3 1.76 8.91 15.04
N SER A 4 2.79 8.19 15.50
CA SER A 4 4.14 8.35 15.00
C SER A 4 4.11 8.31 13.48
N PRO A 5 4.81 9.19 12.76
CA PRO A 5 4.84 9.15 11.30
C PRO A 5 5.25 7.74 10.88
N ARG A 6 4.34 6.99 10.24
CA ARG A 6 4.60 5.61 9.83
C ARG A 6 5.83 5.64 8.91
N ASN A 7 6.83 4.84 9.25
CA ASN A 7 8.04 4.66 8.44
C ASN A 7 7.66 4.38 6.97
N TYR A 8 8.24 5.12 6.03
CA TYR A 8 7.95 4.99 4.60
C TYR A 8 8.18 3.56 4.09
N GLN A 9 9.20 2.85 4.62
CA GLN A 9 9.43 1.44 4.30
C GLN A 9 8.19 0.59 4.63
N ASP A 10 7.66 0.75 5.85
CA ASP A 10 6.49 0.00 6.30
C ASP A 10 5.25 0.38 5.51
N GLN A 11 5.10 1.65 5.11
CA GLN A 11 3.99 2.10 4.27
C GLN A 11 3.99 1.39 2.91
N VAL A 12 5.15 1.34 2.23
CA VAL A 12 5.28 0.69 0.92
C VAL A 12 5.02 -0.80 1.01
N LEU A 13 5.61 -1.49 2.00
CA LEU A 13 5.46 -2.94 2.16
C LEU A 13 4.04 -3.32 2.61
N ALA A 14 3.44 -2.56 3.55
CA ALA A 14 2.08 -2.78 4.00
C ALA A 14 1.07 -2.61 2.87
N GLU A 15 1.24 -1.58 2.04
CA GLU A 15 0.34 -1.36 0.90
C GLU A 15 0.48 -2.47 -0.14
N ALA A 16 1.71 -2.85 -0.50
CA ALA A 16 1.96 -3.92 -1.46
C ALA A 16 1.29 -5.23 -1.02
N MET A 17 1.39 -5.56 0.28
CA MET A 17 0.72 -6.71 0.89
C MET A 17 -0.80 -6.56 0.89
N ARG A 18 -1.33 -5.42 1.37
CA ARG A 18 -2.78 -5.14 1.45
C ARG A 18 -3.48 -5.21 0.09
N THR A 19 -2.82 -4.71 -0.95
CA THR A 19 -3.37 -4.64 -2.31
C THR A 19 -3.09 -5.88 -3.13
N ASN A 20 -2.33 -6.86 -2.60
CA ASN A 20 -1.83 -8.01 -3.35
C ASN A 20 -1.15 -7.61 -4.67
N SER A 21 -0.51 -6.44 -4.68
CA SER A 21 0.17 -5.92 -5.87
C SER A 21 1.56 -6.52 -6.01
N ASN A 22 2.02 -6.64 -7.25
CA ASN A 22 3.38 -7.09 -7.50
C ASN A 22 4.36 -5.99 -7.09
N LEU A 23 5.48 -6.42 -6.53
CA LEU A 23 6.60 -5.59 -6.14
C LEU A 23 7.86 -6.20 -6.75
N THR A 24 8.72 -5.37 -7.31
CA THR A 24 9.99 -5.80 -7.91
C THR A 24 11.14 -5.36 -7.01
N LEU A 25 11.92 -6.33 -6.58
CA LEU A 25 13.16 -6.14 -5.85
C LEU A 25 14.33 -6.29 -6.80
N PHE A 26 15.26 -5.34 -6.76
CA PHE A 26 16.57 -5.46 -7.37
C PHE A 26 17.59 -5.73 -6.28
N MET A 27 18.50 -6.65 -6.55
CA MET A 27 19.55 -7.06 -5.63
C MET A 27 20.92 -6.60 -6.15
N GLN A 28 21.94 -6.76 -5.32
CA GLN A 28 23.32 -6.61 -5.77
C GLN A 28 23.60 -7.49 -7.01
N LYS A 29 24.43 -6.98 -7.92
CA LYS A 29 24.82 -7.66 -9.18
C LYS A 29 23.67 -7.86 -10.20
N GLY A 30 22.56 -7.14 -10.05
CA GLY A 30 21.53 -7.02 -11.09
C GLY A 30 20.48 -8.13 -11.12
N MET A 31 20.49 -9.06 -10.18
CA MET A 31 19.37 -10.01 -10.01
C MET A 31 18.11 -9.24 -9.63
N ARG A 32 16.96 -9.69 -10.13
CA ARG A 32 15.65 -9.15 -9.75
C ARG A 32 14.69 -10.25 -9.34
N PHE A 33 13.82 -9.95 -8.39
CA PHE A 33 12.70 -10.79 -8.00
C PHE A 33 11.41 -9.98 -8.11
N THR A 34 10.44 -10.47 -8.88
CA THR A 34 9.11 -9.87 -8.97
C THR A 34 8.09 -10.83 -8.39
N GLY A 35 7.33 -10.37 -7.41
CA GLY A 35 6.30 -11.18 -6.76
C GLY A 35 5.44 -10.36 -5.81
N ARG A 36 4.60 -11.04 -5.04
CA ARG A 36 3.73 -10.41 -4.03
C ARG A 36 4.32 -10.58 -2.64
N VAL A 37 4.24 -9.54 -1.82
CA VAL A 37 4.64 -9.59 -0.41
C VAL A 37 3.61 -10.42 0.36
N GLN A 38 4.06 -11.47 1.05
CA GLN A 38 3.24 -12.30 1.93
C GLN A 38 3.36 -11.86 3.40
N SER A 39 4.59 -11.54 3.82
CA SER A 39 4.88 -10.99 5.15
C SER A 39 6.22 -10.25 5.11
N TYR A 40 6.51 -9.47 6.14
CA TYR A 40 7.80 -8.82 6.33
C TYR A 40 8.05 -8.57 7.82
N ASP A 41 9.33 -8.48 8.17
CA ASP A 41 9.78 -8.07 9.50
C ASP A 41 10.86 -6.97 9.37
N THR A 42 11.59 -6.71 10.44
CA THR A 42 12.69 -5.73 10.46
C THR A 42 13.76 -6.00 9.39
N PHE A 43 14.10 -7.25 9.10
CA PHE A 43 15.24 -7.66 8.29
C PHE A 43 14.89 -8.43 7.01
N THR A 44 13.68 -8.98 6.91
CA THR A 44 13.28 -9.90 5.84
C THR A 44 11.94 -9.53 5.22
N ILE A 45 11.73 -10.00 3.99
CA ILE A 45 10.49 -9.91 3.23
C ILE A 45 10.20 -11.30 2.66
N LEU A 46 9.08 -11.91 3.02
CA LEU A 46 8.61 -13.13 2.38
C LEU A 46 7.82 -12.75 1.14
N MET A 47 8.25 -13.24 -0.02
CA MET A 47 7.59 -12.98 -1.30
C MET A 47 7.16 -14.27 -1.98
N GLN A 48 6.06 -14.19 -2.72
CA GLN A 48 5.52 -15.28 -3.54
C GLN A 48 5.54 -14.89 -5.01
N ASN A 49 6.04 -15.79 -5.87
CA ASN A 49 5.82 -15.74 -7.31
C ASN A 49 5.24 -17.08 -7.76
N GLN A 50 3.97 -17.09 -8.18
CA GLN A 50 3.22 -18.31 -8.52
C GLN A 50 3.27 -19.36 -7.38
N LYS A 51 4.03 -20.44 -7.53
CA LYS A 51 4.19 -21.50 -6.53
C LYS A 51 5.49 -21.38 -5.70
N GLU A 52 6.38 -20.48 -6.06
CA GLU A 52 7.67 -20.30 -5.38
C GLU A 52 7.57 -19.25 -4.26
N GLN A 53 8.03 -19.66 -3.07
CA GLN A 53 8.23 -18.78 -1.91
C GLN A 53 9.71 -18.42 -1.78
N ALA A 54 10.00 -17.14 -1.63
CA ALA A 54 11.34 -16.63 -1.41
C ALA A 54 11.35 -15.77 -0.14
N LEU A 55 12.18 -16.16 0.83
CA LEU A 55 12.51 -15.30 1.96
C LEU A 55 13.70 -14.42 1.56
N ILE A 56 13.45 -13.12 1.41
CA ILE A 56 14.44 -12.17 0.91
C ILE A 56 14.96 -11.32 2.08
N PHE A 57 16.28 -11.31 2.26
CA PHE A 57 16.93 -10.45 3.23
C PHE A 57 17.11 -9.03 2.68
N LYS A 58 16.74 -8.02 3.47
CA LYS A 58 16.79 -6.61 3.07
C LYS A 58 18.19 -6.12 2.72
N HIS A 59 19.26 -6.66 3.32
CA HIS A 59 20.64 -6.27 3.02
C HIS A 59 21.07 -6.59 1.58
N SER A 60 20.42 -7.56 0.94
CA SER A 60 20.70 -7.96 -0.44
C SER A 60 19.95 -7.11 -1.46
N VAL A 61 18.94 -6.36 -1.03
CA VAL A 61 18.08 -5.54 -1.88
C VAL A 61 18.65 -4.14 -2.00
N THR A 62 18.87 -3.69 -3.23
CA THR A 62 19.33 -2.34 -3.55
C THR A 62 18.17 -1.41 -3.89
N THR A 63 17.14 -1.91 -4.60
CA THR A 63 16.03 -1.09 -5.07
C THR A 63 14.70 -1.83 -4.93
N VAL A 64 13.66 -1.09 -4.52
CA VAL A 64 12.28 -1.56 -4.44
C VAL A 64 11.41 -0.76 -5.40
N ILE A 65 10.73 -1.42 -6.33
CA ILE A 65 9.80 -0.79 -7.27
C ILE A 65 8.39 -1.38 -7.06
N PRO A 66 7.43 -0.60 -6.52
CA PRO A 66 6.04 -1.02 -6.43
C PRO A 66 5.35 -0.95 -7.80
N ALA A 67 4.42 -1.85 -8.10
CA ALA A 67 3.65 -1.81 -9.36
C ALA A 67 2.75 -0.57 -9.50
N ARG A 68 2.36 0.04 -8.37
CA ARG A 68 1.69 1.34 -8.34
C ARG A 68 2.51 2.28 -7.47
N MET A 69 3.00 3.36 -8.08
CA MET A 69 3.67 4.40 -7.32
C MET A 69 2.66 5.10 -6.42
N HIS A 70 3.03 5.28 -5.16
CA HIS A 70 2.32 6.19 -4.28
C HIS A 70 2.55 7.61 -4.79
N HIS A 71 1.56 8.20 -5.46
CA HIS A 71 1.40 9.64 -5.32
C HIS A 71 0.95 9.84 -3.87
N GLU A 72 1.71 10.61 -3.09
CA GLU A 72 1.22 11.22 -1.86
C GLU A 72 0.00 12.07 -2.22
N SER A 73 -1.16 11.44 -2.26
CA SER A 73 -2.43 12.16 -2.34
C SER A 73 -2.62 12.78 -0.98
N GLY A 74 -2.23 14.05 -0.86
CA GLY A 74 -2.53 14.88 0.30
C GLY A 74 -3.99 14.70 0.67
N GLN A 75 -4.26 14.05 1.80
CA GLN A 75 -5.58 14.01 2.38
C GLN A 75 -5.89 15.41 2.91
N SER A 76 -6.74 16.15 2.20
CA SER A 76 -7.71 17.04 2.83
C SER A 76 -8.88 17.28 1.87
N GLY A 77 -10.05 16.78 2.27
CA GLY A 77 -11.33 17.20 1.69
C GLY A 77 -12.31 16.10 1.27
N ARG A 78 -12.65 15.15 2.14
CA ARG A 78 -13.96 14.48 2.05
C ARG A 78 -14.67 14.55 3.39
N ASN A 79 -15.42 15.64 3.59
CA ASN A 79 -16.43 15.69 4.64
C ASN A 79 -17.69 14.95 4.14
N PRO A 80 -18.23 13.98 4.89
CA PRO A 80 -19.51 13.38 4.57
C PRO A 80 -20.66 14.17 5.21
N ALA A 81 -21.84 13.98 4.65
CA ALA A 81 -23.17 14.30 5.21
C ALA A 81 -23.67 15.75 5.09
N THR A 82 -24.54 15.95 4.09
CA THR A 82 -25.78 16.70 4.34
C THR A 82 -26.95 15.81 3.93
N ARG A 83 -27.58 15.24 4.96
CA ARG A 83 -28.73 14.33 4.90
C ARG A 83 -30.00 15.17 4.80
N HIS A 84 -30.89 14.75 3.89
CA HIS A 84 -32.28 15.19 3.69
C HIS A 84 -32.96 16.06 4.76
N ARG A 85 -33.64 17.13 4.30
CA ARG A 85 -34.93 17.53 4.88
C ARG A 85 -35.94 17.86 3.77
N LYS A 86 -36.80 16.88 3.50
CA LYS A 86 -38.05 16.97 2.75
C LYS A 86 -38.98 17.97 3.50
N LYS A 87 -39.35 19.10 2.89
CA LYS A 87 -40.49 19.91 3.35
C LYS A 87 -41.66 19.68 2.39
N LYS A 88 -42.75 19.16 2.96
CA LYS A 88 -44.10 19.04 2.39
C LYS A 88 -44.79 20.43 2.33
N GLY A 89 -45.73 20.58 1.39
CA GLY A 89 -46.78 21.61 1.33
C GLY A 89 -46.41 22.80 0.43
N HIS A 90 -47.22 23.30 -0.50
CA HIS A 90 -48.68 23.35 -0.56
C HIS A 90 -49.19 23.29 -2.00
N GLN A 91 -50.38 22.71 -2.12
CA GLN A 91 -51.29 22.77 -3.25
C GLN A 91 -52.37 23.78 -2.88
N THR A 92 -52.61 24.81 -3.70
CA THR A 92 -53.95 25.35 -3.93
C THR A 92 -54.00 26.06 -5.28
N GLN A 93 -55.18 25.98 -5.89
CA GLN A 93 -55.63 26.56 -7.14
C GLN A 93 -55.64 28.09 -7.12
#